data_AF-A0A839TAB1-F1
#
_entry.id   AF-A0A839TAB1-F1
#
_cell.length_a   1.000
_cell.length_b   1.000
_cell.length_c   1.000
_cell.angle_alpha   90.00
_cell.angle_beta   90.00
_cell.angle_gamma   90.00
#
_symmetry.space_group_name_H-M   'P 1'
#
loop_
_entity.id
_entity.type
_entity.pdbx_description
1 polymer ?
#
loop_
_entity_poly.entity_id
_entity_poly.type
_entity_poly.pdbx_seq_one_letter_code
_entity_poly.pdbx_strand_id
1 'polypeptide(L)'
;MISYLPAKQILQNAGIKATLIRLKVIDALRKATTERARVPIKTLHGILEQTGTPISRISVGQVLRGLVASGLVARDGRGFYKLGTFFSEHYPE
;
A
#
# COMPACT_ATOMS: atom_id res chain seq x y z
N MET A 1 -1.27 7.35 13.50
CA MET A 1 -0.30 8.19 12.74
C MET A 1 0.77 7.33 12.04
N ILE A 2 0.37 6.29 11.29
CA ILE A 2 1.28 5.23 10.80
C ILE A 2 2.04 5.64 9.52
N SER A 3 1.57 6.66 8.82
CA SER A 3 2.14 7.18 7.56
C SER A 3 3.59 7.66 7.67
N TYR A 4 4.08 7.92 8.89
CA TYR A 4 5.44 8.37 9.17
C TYR A 4 6.39 7.22 9.53
N LEU A 5 5.87 6.04 9.84
CA LEU A 5 6.69 4.88 10.17
C LEU A 5 7.42 4.35 8.91
N PRO A 6 8.64 3.82 9.05
CA PRO A 6 9.28 3.05 8.01
C PRO A 6 8.39 1.91 7.52
N ALA A 7 8.39 1.62 6.20
CA ALA A 7 7.53 0.59 5.61
C ALA A 7 7.64 -0.78 6.31
N LYS A 8 8.84 -1.11 6.82
CA LYS A 8 9.07 -2.33 7.61
C LYS A 8 8.26 -2.35 8.90
N GLN A 9 8.24 -1.25 9.66
CA GLN A 9 7.46 -1.16 10.89
C GLN A 9 5.96 -1.18 10.62
N ILE A 10 5.51 -0.57 9.52
CA ILE A 10 4.10 -0.65 9.09
C ILE A 10 3.68 -2.11 8.88
N LEU A 11 4.49 -2.89 8.16
CA LEU A 11 4.21 -4.31 7.90
C LEU A 11 4.28 -5.15 9.18
N GLN A 12 5.28 -4.91 10.04
CA GLN A 12 5.44 -5.62 11.32
C GLN A 12 4.27 -5.37 12.26
N ASN A 13 3.83 -4.12 12.40
CA ASN A 13 2.71 -3.75 13.26
C ASN A 13 1.38 -4.35 12.77
N ALA A 14 1.26 -4.63 11.48
CA ALA A 14 0.11 -5.31 10.89
C ALA A 14 0.23 -6.85 10.90
N GLY A 15 1.29 -7.42 11.48
CA GLY A 15 1.52 -8.86 11.47
C GLY A 15 1.83 -9.45 10.09
N ILE A 16 2.21 -8.62 9.12
CA ILE A 16 2.48 -9.03 7.74
C ILE A 16 3.97 -9.25 7.55
N LYS A 17 4.33 -10.38 6.92
CA LYS A 17 5.72 -10.65 6.52
C LYS A 17 6.26 -9.52 5.64
N ALA A 18 7.34 -8.89 6.10
CA ALA A 18 8.06 -7.84 5.41
C ALA A 18 8.89 -8.40 4.23
N THR A 19 8.24 -8.59 3.08
CA THR A 19 8.92 -8.93 1.83
C THR A 19 9.37 -7.66 1.10
N LEU A 20 10.43 -7.76 0.28
CA LEU A 20 10.94 -6.62 -0.49
C LEU A 20 9.84 -5.96 -1.32
N ILE A 21 8.98 -6.76 -1.97
CA ILE A 21 7.90 -6.20 -2.78
C ILE A 21 6.85 -5.45 -1.95
N ARG A 22 6.48 -5.94 -0.76
CA ARG A 22 5.53 -5.24 0.11
C ARG A 22 6.12 -3.95 0.63
N LEU A 23 7.40 -3.94 0.99
CA LEU A 23 8.12 -2.71 1.38
C LEU A 23 8.05 -1.68 0.26
N LYS A 24 8.43 -2.07 -0.96
CA LYS A 24 8.42 -1.20 -2.14
C LYS A 24 7.02 -0.69 -2.48
N VAL A 25 5.98 -1.52 -2.35
CA VAL A 25 4.58 -1.11 -2.58
C VAL A 25 4.13 -0.08 -1.54
N ILE A 26 4.47 -0.27 -0.27
CA ILE A 26 4.15 0.69 0.80
C ILE A 26 4.89 2.02 0.56
N ASP A 27 6.17 1.99 0.19
CA ASP A 27 6.94 3.19 -0.12
C ASP A 27 6.38 3.91 -1.36
N ALA A 28 6.01 3.17 -2.41
CA ALA A 28 5.37 3.73 -3.60
C ALA A 28 4.03 4.39 -3.25
N LEU A 29 3.22 3.76 -2.38
CA LEU A 29 1.99 4.33 -1.87
C LEU A 29 2.23 5.60 -1.06
N ARG A 30 3.24 5.65 -0.18
CA ARG A 30 3.58 6.87 0.57
C ARG A 30 3.94 8.00 -0.38
N LYS A 31 4.89 7.77 -1.28
CA LYS A 31 5.34 8.77 -2.26
C LYS A 31 4.17 9.31 -3.08
N ALA A 32 3.34 8.41 -3.58
CA ALA A 32 2.18 8.77 -4.38
C ALA A 32 1.08 9.47 -3.55
N THR A 33 0.94 9.11 -2.27
CA THR A 33 -0.06 9.70 -1.35
C THR A 33 0.30 11.12 -0.92
N THR A 34 1.61 11.40 -0.74
CA THR A 34 2.12 12.75 -0.49
C THR A 34 1.77 13.71 -1.63
N GLU A 35 1.77 13.23 -2.87
CA GLU A 35 1.40 14.03 -4.04
C GLU A 35 -0.12 14.08 -4.27
N ARG A 36 -0.86 13.01 -3.94
CA ARG A 36 -2.31 12.86 -4.17
C ARG A 36 -2.95 12.01 -3.09
N ALA A 37 -4.06 12.44 -2.50
CA ALA A 37 -4.74 11.71 -1.40
C ALA A 37 -5.06 10.22 -1.65
N ARG A 38 -5.16 9.78 -2.92
CA ARG A 38 -5.36 8.40 -3.36
C ARG A 38 -4.80 8.20 -4.76
N VAL A 39 -4.31 7.00 -5.09
CA VAL A 39 -3.64 6.74 -6.37
C VAL A 39 -4.08 5.47 -7.08
N PRO A 40 -4.19 5.46 -8.42
CA PRO A 40 -4.55 4.27 -9.16
C PRO A 40 -3.37 3.30 -9.27
N ILE A 41 -3.65 2.02 -9.51
CA ILE A 41 -2.63 0.97 -9.69
C ILE A 41 -1.60 1.31 -10.78
N LYS A 42 -2.01 2.02 -11.83
CA LYS A 42 -1.12 2.45 -12.93
C LYS A 42 0.00 3.36 -12.42
N THR A 43 -0.32 4.30 -11.52
CA THR A 43 0.68 5.20 -10.93
C THR A 43 1.64 4.44 -10.01
N LEU A 44 1.11 3.53 -9.17
CA LEU A 44 1.94 2.71 -8.29
C LEU A 44 2.89 1.81 -9.07
N HIS A 45 2.39 1.16 -10.11
CA HIS A 45 3.20 0.32 -11.00
C HIS A 45 4.33 1.12 -11.66
N GLY A 46 4.03 2.31 -12.19
CA GLY A 46 5.06 3.18 -12.76
C GLY A 46 6.11 3.66 -11.75
N ILE A 47 5.74 3.90 -10.49
CA ILE A 47 6.72 4.23 -9.43
C ILE A 47 7.62 3.02 -9.14
N LEU A 48 7.05 1.82 -9.04
CA LEU A 48 7.81 0.59 -8.80
C LEU A 48 8.80 0.31 -9.92
N GLU A 49 8.39 0.49 -11.18
CA GLU A 49 9.27 0.37 -12.35
C GLU A 49 10.41 1.38 -12.30
N GLN A 50 10.13 2.65 -12.01
CA GLN A 50 11.16 3.69 -11.87
C GLN A 50 12.16 3.42 -10.74
N THR A 51 11.75 2.71 -9.69
CA THR A 51 12.65 2.29 -8.59
C THR A 51 13.45 1.03 -8.90
N GLY A 52 13.41 0.53 -10.14
CA GLY A 52 14.14 -0.67 -10.57
C GLY A 52 13.55 -1.96 -10.02
N THR A 53 12.25 -1.99 -9.69
CA THR A 53 11.57 -3.21 -9.24
C THR A 53 10.80 -3.82 -10.42
N PRO A 54 11.35 -4.82 -11.14
CA PRO A 54 10.67 -5.46 -12.26
C PRO A 54 9.52 -6.31 -11.74
N ILE A 55 8.30 -5.75 -11.79
CA ILE A 55 7.09 -6.45 -11.40
C ILE A 55 5.95 -6.13 -12.34
N SER A 56 5.16 -7.14 -12.70
CA SER A 56 3.98 -6.95 -13.51
C SER A 56 2.91 -6.17 -12.76
N ARG A 57 2.07 -5.41 -13.48
CA ARG A 57 0.90 -4.76 -12.89
C ARG A 57 -0.05 -5.74 -12.21
N ILE A 58 -0.15 -6.98 -12.71
CA ILE A 58 -0.98 -8.05 -12.11
C ILE A 58 -0.46 -8.40 -10.72
N SER A 59 0.85 -8.61 -10.59
CA SER A 59 1.49 -8.95 -9.32
C SER A 59 1.41 -7.79 -8.32
N VAL A 60 1.52 -6.53 -8.77
CA VAL A 60 1.22 -5.35 -7.94
C VAL A 60 -0.22 -5.41 -7.42
N GLY A 61 -1.18 -5.75 -8.28
CA GLY A 61 -2.58 -5.90 -7.90
C GLY A 61 -2.80 -7.02 -6.88
N GLN A 62 -2.10 -8.15 -7.00
CA GLN A 62 -2.14 -9.23 -6.02
C GLN A 62 -1.61 -8.78 -4.65
N VAL A 63 -0.46 -8.09 -4.63
CA VAL A 63 0.11 -7.55 -3.40
C VAL A 63 -0.84 -6.53 -2.77
N LEU A 64 -1.39 -5.60 -3.55
CA LEU A 64 -2.36 -4.62 -3.08
C LEU A 64 -3.61 -5.27 -2.50
N ARG A 65 -4.15 -6.32 -3.14
CA ARG A 65 -5.28 -7.08 -2.58
C ARG A 65 -4.95 -7.71 -1.23
N GLY A 66 -3.75 -8.29 -1.09
CA GLY A 66 -3.29 -8.83 0.19
C GLY A 66 -3.15 -7.74 1.27
N LEU A 67 -2.65 -6.56 0.90
CA LEU A 67 -2.55 -5.42 1.81
C LEU A 67 -3.93 -4.85 2.17
N VAL A 68 -4.90 -4.87 1.25
CA VAL A 68 -6.29 -4.51 1.55
C VAL A 68 -6.92 -5.50 2.53
N ALA A 69 -6.73 -6.80 2.32
CA ALA A 69 -7.24 -7.83 3.24
C ALA A 69 -6.66 -7.71 4.66
N SER A 70 -5.44 -7.17 4.80
CA SER A 70 -4.82 -6.88 6.10
C SER A 70 -5.22 -5.53 6.72
N GLY A 71 -6.06 -4.75 6.04
CA GLY A 71 -6.40 -3.37 6.42
C GLY A 71 -5.32 -2.33 6.15
N LEU A 72 -4.11 -2.74 5.70
CA LEU A 72 -2.98 -1.83 5.50
C LEU A 72 -3.19 -0.79 4.41
N VAL A 73 -4.05 -1.14 3.45
CA VAL A 73 -4.34 -0.32 2.29
C VAL A 73 -5.86 -0.28 2.15
N ALA A 74 -6.41 0.91 1.91
CA ALA A 74 -7.80 1.03 1.52
C ALA A 74 -7.90 1.12 -0.01
N ARG A 75 -8.88 0.43 -0.59
CA ARG A 75 -9.23 0.54 -2.02
C ARG A 75 -10.64 1.12 -2.13
N ASP A 76 -10.82 2.11 -3.01
CA ASP A 76 -12.15 2.65 -3.30
C ASP A 76 -12.85 1.93 -4.48
N GLY A 77 -14.14 2.20 -4.66
CA GLY A 77 -14.94 1.64 -5.76
C GLY A 77 -14.49 2.07 -7.16
N ARG A 78 -13.59 3.07 -7.28
CA ARG A 78 -12.98 3.53 -8.53
C ARG A 78 -11.61 2.89 -8.78
N GLY A 79 -11.13 2.02 -7.89
CA GLY A 79 -9.86 1.32 -8.02
C GLY A 79 -8.62 2.13 -7.63
N PHE A 80 -8.80 3.19 -6.83
CA PHE A 80 -7.70 3.94 -6.22
C PHE A 80 -7.35 3.36 -4.86
N TYR A 81 -6.08 3.47 -4.51
CA TYR A 81 -5.48 2.95 -3.29
C TYR A 81 -4.93 4.08 -2.43
N LYS A 82 -5.00 3.93 -1.12
CA LYS A 82 -4.35 4.79 -0.13
C LYS A 82 -3.87 3.95 1.05
N LEU A 83 -2.87 4.44 1.78
CA LEU A 83 -2.48 3.79 3.04
C LEU A 83 -3.59 3.91 4.08
N GLY A 84 -3.83 2.81 4.78
CA GLY A 84 -4.74 2.77 5.92
C GLY A 84 -4.17 3.59 7.07
N THR A 85 -4.98 4.46 7.63
CA THR A 85 -4.70 5.10 8.91
C THR A 85 -5.21 4.16 10.00
N PHE A 86 -4.45 3.15 10.41
CA PHE A 86 -4.86 2.45 11.65
C PHE A 86 -4.64 3.43 12.79
N PHE A 87 -5.74 4.05 13.19
CA PHE A 87 -6.43 3.82 14.45
C PHE A 87 -7.65 4.75 14.43
N SER A 88 -8.85 4.18 14.27
CA SER A 88 -10.10 4.58 14.94
C SER A 88 -11.24 3.68 14.43
N GLU A 89 -11.65 2.80 15.35
CA GLU A 89 -13.02 2.36 15.69
C GLU A 89 -13.95 1.70 14.66
N HIS A 90 -14.54 0.59 15.13
CA HIS A 90 -15.76 -0.07 14.66
C HIS A 90 -15.74 -0.75 13.28
N TYR A 91 -15.55 -2.06 13.31
CA TYR A 91 -16.32 -2.96 12.43
C TYR A 91 -17.70 -3.12 13.08
N PRO A 92 -18.81 -2.58 12.54
CA PRO A 92 -20.11 -3.11 12.90
C PRO A 92 -20.29 -4.45 12.18
N GLU A 93 -20.75 -5.41 12.99
CA GLU A 93 -21.37 -6.69 12.65
C GLU A 93 -22.53 -6.59 11.64
#